data_AF-A0A2T2RAU6-F1
#
_entry.id   AF-A0A2T2RAU6-F1
#
_cell.length_a   1.000
_cell.length_b   1.000
_cell.length_c   1.000
_cell.angle_alpha   90.00
_cell.angle_beta   90.00
_cell.angle_gamma   90.00
#
_symmetry.space_group_name_H-M   'P 1'
#
loop_
_entity.id
_entity.type
_entity.pdbx_description
1 polymer ?
#
loop_
_entity_poly.entity_id
_entity_poly.type
_entity_poly.pdbx_seq_one_letter_code
_entity_poly.pdbx_strand_id
1 'polypeptide(L)'
;MASTRWRPIPSAETGSRRLTLASAHAIEWDAVVVAKGPATVVASPDRRTWITPTGSGELATGGTGDVLTGMVTAALAADGGSESIAAATWVHGRAGQVAARRQHPRTVTATDVVEAVGGALRDPGTSP
;
A
#
# COMPACT_ATOMS: atom_id res chain seq x y z
N MET A 1 25.79 -5.41 25.79
CA MET A 1 24.59 -4.56 25.88
C MET A 1 24.66 -3.49 24.79
N ALA A 2 24.27 -3.83 23.55
CA ALA A 2 24.22 -2.87 22.46
C ALA A 2 22.92 -2.06 22.57
N SER A 3 23.09 -0.75 22.80
CA SER A 3 22.02 0.23 22.87
C SER A 3 21.32 0.35 21.51
N THR A 4 20.12 -0.24 21.38
CA THR A 4 19.24 0.00 20.23
C THR A 4 18.62 1.39 20.39
N ARG A 5 19.42 2.41 20.09
CA ARG A 5 18.95 3.80 20.03
C ARG A 5 18.13 3.93 18.75
N TRP A 6 16.80 3.98 18.89
CA TRP A 6 15.89 4.30 17.78
C TRP A 6 16.29 5.65 17.17
N ARG A 7 16.91 5.62 15.99
CA ARG A 7 17.20 6.82 15.22
C ARG A 7 16.09 7.03 14.21
N PRO A 8 15.42 8.19 14.20
CA PRO A 8 14.48 8.51 13.13
C PRO A 8 15.25 8.57 11.82
N ILE A 9 14.85 7.74 10.86
CA ILE A 9 15.33 7.83 9.49
C ILE A 9 14.48 8.91 8.81
N PRO A 10 15.08 9.89 8.12
CA PRO A 10 14.35 10.87 7.33
C PRO A 10 13.35 10.19 6.37
N SER A 11 12.16 10.77 6.21
CA SER A 11 11.09 10.18 5.40
C SER A 11 11.46 9.96 3.93
N ALA A 12 12.24 10.88 3.35
CA ALA A 12 12.74 10.77 1.98
C ALA A 12 13.74 9.60 1.80
N GLU A 13 14.63 9.42 2.77
CA GLU A 13 15.57 8.30 2.81
C GLU A 13 14.83 6.97 3.03
N THR A 14 13.74 7.00 3.80
CA THR A 14 12.86 5.85 4.03
C THR A 14 12.15 5.40 2.75
N GLY A 15 11.71 6.33 1.91
CA GLY A 15 11.05 6.02 0.63
C GLY A 15 11.98 5.31 -0.36
N SER A 16 13.15 5.92 -0.63
CA SER A 16 14.17 5.36 -1.51
C SER A 16 14.68 4.01 -1.00
N ARG A 17 14.92 3.90 0.32
CA ARG A 17 15.35 2.65 0.94
C ARG A 17 14.29 1.56 0.87
N ARG A 18 13.00 1.89 0.99
CA ARG A 18 11.91 0.91 0.89
C ARG A 18 11.82 0.31 -0.51
N LEU A 19 11.96 1.14 -1.55
CA LEU A 19 12.02 0.67 -2.93
C LEU A 19 13.15 -0.35 -3.11
N THR A 20 14.38 0.04 -2.73
CA THR A 20 15.55 -0.83 -2.86
C THR A 20 15.40 -2.15 -2.10
N LEU A 21 14.92 -2.11 -0.85
CA LEU A 21 14.74 -3.32 -0.04
C LEU A 21 13.61 -4.21 -0.56
N ALA A 22 12.49 -3.63 -0.99
CA ALA A 22 11.37 -4.40 -1.53
C ALA A 22 11.78 -5.13 -2.81
N SER A 23 12.47 -4.45 -3.74
CA SER A 23 12.97 -5.07 -4.96
C SER A 23 14.03 -6.14 -4.69
N ALA A 24 14.94 -5.91 -3.74
CA ALA A 24 15.96 -6.90 -3.37
C ALA A 24 15.31 -8.16 -2.77
N HIS A 25 14.40 -8.00 -1.81
CA HIS A 25 13.73 -9.12 -1.17
C HIS A 25 12.76 -9.86 -2.11
N ALA A 26 12.13 -9.16 -3.05
CA ALA A 26 11.27 -9.82 -4.04
C ALA A 26 12.03 -10.84 -4.89
N ILE A 27 13.26 -10.49 -5.29
CA ILE A 27 14.16 -11.40 -6.03
C ILE A 27 14.71 -12.50 -5.10
N GLU A 28 15.16 -12.13 -3.90
CA GLU A 28 15.75 -13.07 -2.93
C GLU A 28 14.77 -14.15 -2.47
N TRP A 29 13.51 -13.79 -2.26
CA TRP A 29 12.48 -14.68 -1.74
C TRP A 29 11.62 -15.33 -2.83
N ASP A 30 11.85 -15.00 -4.10
CA ASP A 30 11.02 -15.41 -5.24
C ASP A 30 9.52 -15.14 -4.98
N ALA A 31 9.21 -13.92 -4.51
CA ALA A 31 7.88 -13.56 -4.01
C ALA A 31 7.51 -12.11 -4.31
N VAL A 32 6.21 -11.82 -4.40
CA VAL A 32 5.72 -10.44 -4.48
C VAL A 32 5.79 -9.79 -3.11
N VAL A 33 6.53 -8.68 -3.00
CA VAL A 33 6.70 -7.91 -1.76
C VAL A 33 5.87 -6.64 -1.81
N VAL A 34 4.89 -6.52 -0.90
CA VAL A 34 4.10 -5.30 -0.69
C VAL A 34 4.65 -4.54 0.52
N ALA A 35 5.48 -3.54 0.27
CA ALA A 35 6.06 -2.69 1.30
C ALA A 35 5.18 -1.45 1.55
N LYS A 36 4.31 -1.56 2.57
CA LYS A 36 3.37 -0.49 2.95
C LYS A 36 4.07 0.78 3.49
N GLY A 37 3.45 1.93 3.25
CA GLY A 37 3.79 3.22 3.84
C GLY A 37 3.22 4.39 3.03
N PRO A 38 3.70 5.64 3.22
CA PRO A 38 3.14 6.83 2.56
C PRO A 38 3.07 6.75 1.03
N ALA A 39 4.00 5.98 0.44
CA ALA A 39 3.91 5.43 -0.90
C ALA A 39 4.15 3.93 -0.77
N THR A 40 3.16 3.13 -1.13
CA THR A 40 3.25 1.67 -1.06
C THR A 40 4.02 1.17 -2.28
N VAL A 41 5.03 0.34 -2.05
CA VAL A 41 5.82 -0.28 -3.12
C VAL A 41 5.36 -1.73 -3.27
N VAL A 42 5.11 -2.15 -4.51
CA VAL A 42 4.87 -3.56 -4.85
C VAL A 42 6.02 -3.99 -5.76
N ALA A 43 6.84 -4.93 -5.31
CA ALA A 43 7.96 -5.46 -6.08
C ALA A 43 7.72 -6.94 -6.39
N SER A 44 7.99 -7.33 -7.63
CA SER A 44 7.79 -8.69 -8.15
C SER A 44 9.13 -9.38 -8.39
N PRO A 45 9.20 -10.73 -8.27
CA PRO A 45 10.45 -11.47 -8.49
C PRO A 45 10.98 -11.32 -9.93
N ASP A 46 10.10 -11.03 -10.89
CA ASP A 46 10.44 -10.72 -12.29
C ASP A 46 11.01 -9.30 -12.50
N ARG A 47 11.36 -8.59 -11.43
CA ARG A 47 11.95 -7.24 -11.41
C ARG A 47 11.01 -6.10 -11.83
N ARG A 48 9.71 -6.37 -12.02
CA ARG A 48 8.72 -5.28 -12.11
C ARG A 48 8.48 -4.68 -10.73
N THR A 49 8.21 -3.37 -10.70
CA THR A 49 7.91 -2.66 -9.46
C THR A 49 6.89 -1.56 -9.72
N TRP A 50 5.91 -1.46 -8.84
CA TRP A 50 4.85 -0.45 -8.86
C TRP A 50 4.91 0.38 -7.59
N ILE A 51 4.57 1.66 -7.73
CA ILE A 51 4.47 2.58 -6.60
C ILE A 51 3.08 3.17 -6.60
N THR A 52 2.38 2.97 -5.49
CA THR A 52 1.09 3.61 -5.24
C THR A 52 1.36 4.91 -4.47
N PRO A 53 1.20 6.10 -5.07
CA PRO A 53 1.48 7.38 -4.42
C PRO A 53 0.36 7.84 -3.47
N THR A 54 -0.75 7.10 -3.42
CA THR A 54 -1.96 7.46 -2.66
C THR A 54 -1.97 6.84 -1.26
N GLY A 55 -2.54 7.52 -0.27
CA GLY A 55 -2.88 6.92 1.03
C GLY A 55 -1.94 7.24 2.20
N SER A 56 -1.42 8.46 2.31
CA SER A 56 -0.38 8.77 3.30
C SER A 56 -0.90 9.16 4.68
N GLY A 57 -1.89 10.05 4.80
CA GLY A 57 -2.40 10.52 6.08
C GLY A 57 -3.67 9.82 6.52
N GLU A 58 -4.60 9.67 5.58
CA GLU A 58 -5.94 9.12 5.79
C GLU A 58 -5.96 7.60 6.05
N LEU A 59 -4.90 6.88 5.66
CA LEU A 59 -4.76 5.45 5.94
C LEU A 59 -3.88 5.17 7.17
N ALA A 60 -3.38 6.21 7.86
CA ALA A 60 -2.57 6.07 9.05
C ALA A 60 -3.42 5.79 10.32
N THR A 61 -4.45 4.96 10.17
CA THR A 61 -5.37 4.53 11.23
C THR A 61 -5.27 3.02 11.44
N GLY A 62 -5.51 2.55 12.67
CA GLY A 62 -5.56 1.12 12.96
C GLY A 62 -6.55 0.37 12.06
N GLY A 63 -6.19 -0.83 11.63
CA GLY A 63 -7.03 -1.73 10.82
C GLY A 63 -6.99 -1.49 9.31
N THR A 64 -6.53 -0.34 8.81
CA THR A 64 -6.42 -0.11 7.34
C THR A 64 -5.43 -1.08 6.69
N GLY A 65 -4.39 -1.49 7.42
CA GLY A 65 -3.47 -2.53 6.99
C GLY A 65 -4.14 -3.90 6.81
N ASP A 66 -5.14 -4.24 7.62
CA ASP A 66 -5.88 -5.50 7.51
C ASP A 66 -6.79 -5.48 6.27
N VAL A 67 -7.38 -4.31 5.97
CA VAL A 67 -8.13 -4.08 4.72
C VAL A 67 -7.23 -4.29 3.51
N LEU A 68 -6.03 -3.69 3.50
CA LEU A 68 -5.04 -3.91 2.45
C LEU A 68 -4.69 -5.38 2.29
N THR A 69 -4.42 -6.09 3.39
CA THR A 69 -4.11 -7.53 3.35
C THR A 69 -5.26 -8.31 2.70
N GLY A 70 -6.51 -8.07 3.11
CA GLY A 70 -7.68 -8.73 2.52
C GLY A 70 -7.81 -8.49 1.01
N MET A 71 -7.57 -7.25 0.56
CA MET A 71 -7.60 -6.90 -0.86
C MET A 71 -6.47 -7.57 -1.66
N VAL A 72 -5.26 -7.63 -1.12
CA VAL A 72 -4.13 -8.34 -1.74
C VAL A 72 -4.40 -9.84 -1.80
N THR A 73 -4.95 -10.44 -0.74
CA THR A 73 -5.35 -11.85 -0.73
C THR A 73 -6.43 -12.14 -1.77
N ALA A 74 -7.40 -11.25 -1.95
CA ALA A 74 -8.42 -11.38 -2.99
C ALA A 74 -7.82 -11.33 -4.42
N ALA A 75 -6.88 -10.41 -4.67
CA ALA A 75 -6.16 -10.34 -5.95
C ALA A 75 -5.32 -11.59 -6.21
N LEU A 76 -4.62 -12.07 -5.19
CA LEU A 76 -3.88 -13.33 -5.23
C LEU A 76 -4.78 -14.52 -5.59
N ALA A 77 -5.97 -14.59 -5.00
CA ALA A 77 -6.93 -15.65 -5.28
C ALA A 77 -7.56 -15.55 -6.68
N ALA A 78 -7.63 -14.35 -7.27
CA ALA A 78 -8.21 -14.13 -8.58
C ALA A 78 -7.29 -14.59 -9.72
N ASP A 79 -6.02 -14.16 -9.71
CA ASP A 79 -5.05 -14.52 -10.76
C ASP A 79 -3.59 -14.69 -10.27
N GLY A 80 -3.28 -14.30 -9.03
CA GLY A 80 -1.92 -14.43 -8.47
C GLY A 80 -0.88 -13.46 -9.06
N GLY A 81 -1.29 -12.58 -9.98
CA GLY A 81 -0.42 -11.67 -10.72
C GLY A 81 0.08 -10.49 -9.88
N SER A 82 1.34 -10.12 -10.05
CA SER A 82 1.90 -8.94 -9.39
C SER A 82 1.21 -7.63 -9.81
N GLU A 83 0.65 -7.57 -11.02
CA GLU A 83 -0.15 -6.45 -11.50
C GLU A 83 -1.51 -6.33 -10.77
N SER A 84 -2.20 -7.44 -10.52
CA SER A 84 -3.47 -7.41 -9.79
C SER A 84 -3.27 -7.04 -8.33
N ILE A 85 -2.18 -7.51 -7.72
CA ILE A 85 -1.74 -7.09 -6.38
C ILE A 85 -1.44 -5.59 -6.37
N ALA A 86 -0.70 -5.08 -7.35
CA ALA A 86 -0.42 -3.65 -7.48
C ALA A 86 -1.72 -2.83 -7.60
N ALA A 87 -2.65 -3.27 -8.45
CA ALA A 87 -3.96 -2.66 -8.59
C ALA A 87 -4.74 -2.65 -7.27
N ALA A 88 -4.73 -3.76 -6.51
CA ALA A 88 -5.37 -3.83 -5.20
C ALA A 88 -4.79 -2.81 -4.22
N THR A 89 -3.45 -2.65 -4.19
CA THR A 89 -2.81 -1.63 -3.34
C THR A 89 -3.19 -0.20 -3.73
N TRP A 90 -3.34 0.04 -5.04
CA TRP A 90 -3.77 1.32 -5.58
C TRP A 90 -5.23 1.61 -5.21
N VAL A 91 -6.14 0.63 -5.37
CA VAL A 91 -7.56 0.77 -4.98
C VAL A 91 -7.68 1.03 -3.48
N HIS A 92 -6.88 0.36 -2.64
CA HIS A 92 -6.85 0.62 -1.19
C HIS A 92 -6.46 2.07 -0.88
N GLY A 93 -5.39 2.55 -1.52
CA GLY A 93 -4.94 3.94 -1.44
C GLY A 93 -6.04 4.95 -1.79
N ARG A 94 -6.75 4.69 -2.89
CA ARG A 94 -7.86 5.49 -3.39
C ARG A 94 -9.09 5.43 -2.51
N ALA A 95 -9.42 4.27 -1.96
CA ALA A 95 -10.52 4.11 -1.01
C ALA A 95 -10.31 5.00 0.22
N GLY A 96 -9.07 5.10 0.72
CA GLY A 96 -8.70 6.09 1.73
C GLY A 96 -9.02 7.52 1.32
N GLN A 97 -8.61 7.94 0.13
CA GLN A 97 -8.91 9.29 -0.39
C GLN A 97 -10.41 9.53 -0.57
N VAL A 98 -11.17 8.53 -1.03
CA VAL A 98 -12.62 8.61 -1.18
C VAL A 98 -13.28 8.78 0.20
N ALA A 99 -12.87 8.00 1.20
CA ALA A 99 -13.34 8.13 2.57
C ALA A 99 -13.03 9.52 3.16
N ALA A 100 -11.80 10.01 2.94
CA ALA A 100 -11.35 11.33 3.39
C ALA A 100 -12.06 12.52 2.69
N ARG A 101 -12.82 12.29 1.62
CA ARG A 101 -13.70 13.33 1.03
C ARG A 101 -15.04 13.47 1.76
N ARG A 102 -15.44 12.45 2.53
CA ARG A 102 -16.70 12.43 3.28
C ARG A 102 -16.57 12.95 4.71
N GLN A 103 -15.34 13.06 5.21
CA GLN A 103 -15.03 13.46 6.58
C GLN A 103 -13.61 13.99 6.70
N HIS A 104 -13.19 14.41 7.89
CA HIS A 104 -11.83 14.89 8.10
C HIS A 104 -10.80 13.74 7.92
N PRO A 105 -9.65 13.92 7.25
CA PRO A 105 -8.70 12.84 6.97
C PRO A 105 -8.21 12.08 8.21
N ARG A 106 -8.12 12.75 9.36
CA ARG A 106 -7.72 12.13 10.64
C ARG A 106 -8.80 11.30 11.33
N THR A 107 -10.03 11.31 10.83
CA THR A 107 -11.15 10.53 11.39
C THR A 107 -11.47 9.29 10.55
N VAL A 108 -10.77 9.08 9.44
CA VAL A 108 -10.94 7.89 8.58
C VAL A 108 -10.59 6.63 9.35
N THR A 109 -11.55 5.71 9.42
CA THR A 109 -11.41 4.38 10.01
C THR A 109 -11.23 3.31 8.94
N ALA A 110 -10.84 2.10 9.35
CA ALA A 110 -10.78 0.96 8.44
C ALA A 110 -12.15 0.65 7.78
N THR A 111 -13.25 0.80 8.52
CA THR A 111 -14.60 0.59 7.99
C THR A 111 -14.94 1.59 6.90
N ASP A 112 -14.59 2.87 7.08
CA ASP A 112 -14.82 3.89 6.06
C ASP A 112 -14.07 3.57 4.76
N VAL A 113 -12.85 3.02 4.87
CA VAL A 113 -12.06 2.56 3.73
C VAL A 113 -12.77 1.41 3.02
N VAL A 114 -13.27 0.41 3.75
CA VAL A 114 -14.02 -0.72 3.18
C VAL A 114 -15.26 -0.23 2.42
N GLU A 115 -16.05 0.65 3.02
CA GLU A 115 -17.24 1.24 2.39
C GLU A 115 -16.92 2.10 1.15
N ALA A 116 -15.71 2.63 1.09
CA ALA A 116 -15.23 3.46 -0.02
C ALA A 116 -14.66 2.66 -1.20
N VAL A 117 -14.38 1.35 -1.06
CA VAL A 117 -13.81 0.50 -2.12
C VAL A 117 -14.64 0.56 -3.40
N GLY A 118 -15.96 0.41 -3.30
CA GLY A 118 -16.84 0.48 -4.48
C GLY A 118 -16.78 1.82 -5.21
N GLY A 119 -16.57 2.91 -4.47
CA GLY A 119 -16.36 4.25 -5.06
C GLY A 119 -15.00 4.38 -5.74
N ALA A 120 -13.96 3.79 -5.15
CA ALA A 120 -12.60 3.78 -5.72
C ALA A 120 -12.52 2.97 -7.04
N LEU A 121 -13.33 1.93 -7.19
CA LEU A 121 -13.39 1.10 -8.41
C LEU A 121 -14.20 1.75 -9.54
N ARG A 122 -15.26 2.52 -9.22
CA ARG A 122 -16.15 3.15 -10.22
C ARG A 122 -15.52 4.33 -10.95
N ASP A 123 -14.57 5.02 -10.31
CA ASP A 123 -13.81 6.11 -10.90
C ASP A 123 -12.31 5.83 -10.71
N PRO A 124 -11.74 4.96 -11.58
CA PRO A 124 -10.35 4.56 -11.46
C PRO A 124 -9.38 5.73 -11.70
N GLY A 125 -9.84 6.93 -12.12
CA GLY A 125 -8.93 7.96 -12.60
C GLY A 125 -7.94 7.40 -13.63
N THR A 126 -6.78 8.02 -13.78
CA THR A 126 -5.65 7.42 -14.49
C THR A 126 -4.83 6.60 -13.50
N SER A 127 -4.86 5.27 -13.62
CA SER A 127 -3.83 4.40 -13.02
C SER A 127 -2.45 4.85 -13.53
N PRO A 128 -1.37 4.83 -12.73
CA PRO A 128 -0.02 4.97 -13.26
C PRO A 128 0.31 3.83 -14.25
#